data_AF-A0A2G9TYT9-F1
#
_entry.id   AF-A0A2G9TYT9-F1
#
_cell.length_a   1.000
_cell.length_b   1.000
_cell.length_c   1.000
_cell.angle_alpha   90.00
_cell.angle_beta   90.00
_cell.angle_gamma   90.00
#
_symmetry.space_group_name_H-M   'P 1'
#
loop_
_entity.id
_entity.type
_entity.pdbx_description
1 polymer ?
#
loop_
_entity_poly.entity_id
_entity_poly.type
_entity_poly.pdbx_seq_one_letter_code
_entity_poly.pdbx_strand_id
1 'polypeptide(L)'
;CFRLTDDYNQTDVDENDKLSIYINNVQKGILAGRKNVVQVVMYVGDSYPEVGIYPRVYLNYHDWNRVRFVQRRLSMPSNNPQEIDLLRLQLVDASSGKTAQLHGTCLPACERVENQMQMTTKRDYTRNPDYSFRVETSFTDLQYEKYSEIRLTTSAGFISELGGQSGFFVFRMIKEDVFCEEQMDMASK
;
A
#
# COMPACT_ATOMS: atom_id res chain seq x y z
N CYS A 1 11.28 -12.03 19.64
CA CYS A 1 11.04 -10.99 18.62
C CYS A 1 11.44 -9.64 19.22
N PHE A 2 12.06 -8.78 18.44
CA PHE A 2 12.38 -7.40 18.85
C PHE A 2 11.37 -6.46 18.18
N ARG A 3 10.80 -5.51 18.93
CA ARG A 3 9.90 -4.46 18.42
C ARG A 3 10.52 -3.12 18.77
N LEU A 4 10.40 -2.17 17.86
CA LEU A 4 10.81 -0.78 18.08
C LEU A 4 9.88 -0.12 19.12
N THR A 5 10.41 0.82 19.88
CA THR A 5 9.65 1.63 20.84
C THR A 5 8.76 2.62 20.09
N ASP A 6 7.57 2.91 20.62
CA ASP A 6 6.55 3.72 19.92
C ASP A 6 6.97 5.18 19.64
N ASP A 7 7.96 5.70 20.37
CA ASP A 7 8.46 7.08 20.22
C ASP A 7 9.70 7.19 19.31
N TYR A 8 10.07 6.13 18.61
CA TYR A 8 11.23 6.14 17.71
C TYR A 8 10.82 6.59 16.30
N ASN A 9 10.81 7.90 16.09
CA ASN A 9 10.45 8.52 14.81
C ASN A 9 11.69 9.05 14.08
N GLN A 10 11.69 8.92 12.76
CA GLN A 10 12.70 9.54 11.90
C GLN A 10 12.44 11.05 11.80
N THR A 11 13.48 11.85 12.01
CA THR A 11 13.41 13.33 12.08
C THR A 11 14.03 14.02 10.87
N ASP A 12 14.94 13.34 10.17
CA ASP A 12 15.65 13.88 9.00
C ASP A 12 15.59 12.90 7.82
N VAL A 13 16.10 13.31 6.66
CA VAL A 13 16.17 12.51 5.44
C VAL A 13 17.05 11.26 5.59
N ASP A 14 16.85 10.29 4.70
CA ASP A 14 17.39 8.93 4.79
C ASP A 14 18.93 8.80 4.82
N GLU A 15 19.65 9.83 4.39
CA GLU A 15 21.12 9.88 4.45
C GLU A 15 21.64 10.32 5.84
N ASN A 16 20.85 11.09 6.61
CA ASN A 16 21.22 11.61 7.92
C ASN A 16 20.65 10.78 9.06
N ASP A 17 19.38 10.39 8.98
CA ASP A 17 18.66 9.70 10.04
C ASP A 17 18.22 8.31 9.57
N LYS A 18 18.92 7.29 10.06
CA LYS A 18 18.70 5.89 9.70
C LYS A 18 18.85 5.00 10.91
N LEU A 19 17.97 4.00 10.99
CA LEU A 19 18.05 2.98 12.01
C LEU A 19 18.96 1.85 11.52
N SER A 20 20.10 1.68 12.16
CA SER A 20 21.06 0.60 11.87
C SER A 20 21.04 -0.44 12.98
N ILE A 21 20.72 -1.69 12.63
CA ILE A 21 20.71 -2.83 13.55
C ILE A 21 21.82 -3.78 13.13
N TYR A 22 22.69 -4.11 14.09
CA TYR A 22 23.80 -5.04 13.93
C TYR A 22 23.53 -6.29 14.76
N ILE A 23 23.60 -7.45 14.11
CA ILE A 23 23.39 -8.75 14.75
C ILE A 23 24.73 -9.49 14.71
N ASN A 24 25.41 -9.55 15.86
CA ASN A 24 26.79 -10.03 15.92
C ASN A 24 26.89 -11.56 15.89
N ASN A 25 26.07 -12.25 16.68
CA ASN A 25 26.12 -13.70 16.82
C ASN A 25 24.71 -14.27 16.71
N VAL A 26 24.44 -14.98 15.63
CA VAL A 26 23.25 -15.83 15.54
C VAL A 26 23.72 -17.24 15.85
N GLN A 27 23.45 -17.69 17.07
CA GLN A 27 23.87 -19.01 17.53
C GLN A 27 23.41 -20.07 16.52
N LYS A 28 24.37 -20.82 15.94
CA LYS A 28 24.07 -22.03 15.20
C LYS A 28 23.45 -23.01 16.20
N GLY A 29 22.13 -23.08 16.23
CA GLY A 29 21.41 -24.03 17.07
C GLY A 29 21.99 -25.43 16.88
N ILE A 30 22.10 -26.17 17.99
CA ILE A 30 22.57 -27.55 18.09
C ILE A 30 21.55 -28.47 17.38
N LEU A 31 21.41 -28.33 16.07
CA LEU A 31 20.74 -29.28 15.20
C LEU A 31 21.85 -29.99 14.44
N ALA A 32 22.31 -31.07 15.07
CA ALA A 32 23.37 -31.94 14.60
C ALA A 32 23.02 -32.47 13.20
N GLY A 33 23.85 -32.12 12.22
CA GLY A 33 23.81 -32.71 10.89
C GLY A 33 23.31 -31.76 9.80
N ARG A 34 24.22 -31.48 8.85
CA ARG A 34 24.09 -30.67 7.62
C ARG A 34 24.46 -29.19 7.77
N LYS A 35 25.03 -28.66 6.67
CA LYS A 35 25.54 -27.29 6.51
C LYS A 35 24.41 -26.27 6.68
N ASN A 36 24.00 -26.01 7.91
CA ASN A 36 22.93 -25.07 8.20
C ASN A 36 23.46 -23.65 8.02
N VAL A 37 22.99 -22.98 6.96
CA VAL A 37 23.19 -21.55 6.76
C VAL A 37 22.17 -20.82 7.62
N VAL A 38 22.63 -19.96 8.50
CA VAL A 38 21.75 -19.11 9.29
C VAL A 38 21.00 -18.17 8.35
N GLN A 39 19.67 -18.15 8.44
CA GLN A 39 18.82 -17.22 7.72
C GLN A 39 18.04 -16.36 8.72
N VAL A 40 18.12 -15.04 8.54
CA VAL A 40 17.33 -14.09 9.31
C VAL A 40 16.26 -13.53 8.40
N VAL A 41 15.01 -13.58 8.88
CA VAL A 41 13.85 -13.01 8.19
C VAL A 41 13.35 -11.82 8.98
N MET A 42 13.17 -10.71 8.28
CA MET A 42 12.55 -9.50 8.81
C MET A 42 11.10 -9.42 8.32
N TYR A 43 10.20 -9.12 9.26
CA TYR A 43 8.80 -8.81 8.99
C TYR A 43 8.58 -7.35 9.29
N VAL A 44 7.90 -6.65 8.38
CA VAL A 44 7.54 -5.24 8.54
C VAL A 44 6.07 -5.20 8.93
N GLY A 45 5.77 -4.60 10.06
CA GLY A 45 4.41 -4.36 10.53
C GLY A 45 4.16 -2.87 10.68
N ASP A 46 2.89 -2.49 10.65
CA ASP A 46 2.46 -1.13 10.93
C ASP A 46 2.29 -0.92 12.45
N SER A 47 1.62 0.16 12.85
CA SER A 47 1.30 0.48 14.25
C SER A 47 0.39 -0.56 14.95
N TYR A 48 -0.09 -1.57 14.24
CA TYR A 48 -0.92 -2.63 14.80
C TYR A 48 -0.10 -3.64 15.65
N PRO A 49 -0.74 -4.31 16.63
CA PRO A 49 -0.08 -5.35 17.41
C PRO A 49 0.19 -6.61 16.57
N GLU A 50 -0.67 -6.92 15.61
CA GLU A 50 -0.44 -8.02 14.68
C GLU A 50 0.56 -7.64 13.58
N VAL A 51 1.45 -8.57 13.24
CA VAL A 51 2.39 -8.41 12.13
C VAL A 51 2.03 -9.43 11.05
N GLY A 52 1.82 -8.95 9.83
CA GLY A 52 1.57 -9.81 8.67
C GLY A 52 2.77 -10.73 8.39
N ILE A 53 2.50 -11.95 7.93
CA ILE A 53 3.54 -12.90 7.50
C ILE A 53 4.17 -12.47 6.17
N TYR A 54 3.51 -11.58 5.44
CA TYR A 54 3.98 -11.00 4.19
C TYR A 54 3.92 -9.46 4.25
N PRO A 55 4.90 -8.79 3.61
CA PRO A 55 5.99 -9.39 2.85
C PRO A 55 7.18 -9.81 3.75
N ARG A 56 7.81 -10.95 3.42
CA ARG A 56 8.96 -11.50 4.16
C ARG A 56 10.28 -11.08 3.51
N VAL A 57 11.19 -10.51 4.28
CA VAL A 57 12.48 -10.02 3.78
C VAL A 57 13.61 -10.87 4.33
N TYR A 58 14.44 -11.44 3.45
CA TYR A 58 15.61 -12.22 3.84
C TYR A 58 16.84 -11.32 3.92
N LEU A 59 17.58 -11.37 5.02
CA LEU A 59 18.82 -10.62 5.17
C LEU A 59 20.01 -11.44 4.66
N ASN A 60 20.88 -10.81 3.89
CA ASN A 60 22.13 -11.40 3.44
C ASN A 60 23.21 -11.34 4.53
N TYR A 61 24.01 -12.39 4.61
CA TYR A 61 25.09 -12.56 5.59
C TYR A 61 26.33 -11.76 5.19
N HIS A 62 26.91 -11.00 6.14
CA HIS A 62 28.02 -10.05 5.93
C HIS A 62 27.82 -9.01 4.82
N ASP A 63 26.60 -8.85 4.33
CA ASP A 63 26.25 -7.81 3.40
C ASP A 63 25.54 -6.66 4.13
N TRP A 64 25.64 -5.48 3.53
CA TRP A 64 24.86 -4.33 3.93
C TRP A 64 23.46 -4.44 3.31
N ASN A 65 22.48 -4.77 4.15
CA ASN A 65 21.07 -4.78 3.76
C ASN A 65 20.47 -3.42 4.05
N ARG A 66 20.06 -2.67 3.02
CA ARG A 66 19.36 -1.39 3.16
C ARG A 66 17.90 -1.59 2.77
N VAL A 67 16.99 -1.21 3.65
CA VAL A 67 15.55 -1.27 3.43
C VAL A 67 15.01 0.15 3.49
N ARG A 68 14.47 0.61 2.37
CA ARG A 68 13.82 1.92 2.28
C ARG A 68 12.31 1.76 2.32
N PHE A 69 11.66 2.62 3.06
CA PHE A 69 10.20 2.69 3.15
C PHE A 69 9.68 3.93 2.43
N VAL A 70 8.60 3.75 1.70
CA VAL A 70 7.77 4.84 1.16
C VAL A 70 6.38 4.66 1.74
N GLN A 71 5.89 5.68 2.42
CA GLN A 71 4.60 5.62 3.11
C GLN A 71 3.48 6.15 2.21
N ARG A 72 2.41 5.36 2.11
CA ARG A 72 1.18 5.72 1.40
C ARG A 72 0.01 5.74 2.36
N ARG A 73 -0.83 6.76 2.25
CA ARG A 73 -2.13 6.82 2.94
C ARG A 73 -3.24 6.72 1.92
N LEU A 74 -4.00 5.63 1.99
CA LEU A 74 -5.13 5.38 1.12
C LEU A 74 -6.44 5.74 1.84
N SER A 75 -7.28 6.51 1.15
CA SER A 75 -8.59 6.95 1.60
C SER A 75 -9.61 6.58 0.52
N MET A 76 -10.44 5.59 0.84
CA MET A 76 -11.50 5.10 -0.04
C MET A 76 -12.88 5.48 0.51
N PRO A 77 -13.88 5.72 -0.36
CA PRO A 77 -15.25 5.91 0.07
C PRO A 77 -15.85 4.59 0.59
N SER A 78 -16.68 4.68 1.63
CA SER A 78 -17.23 3.52 2.40
C SER A 78 -18.06 2.51 1.62
N ASN A 79 -18.47 2.82 0.39
CA ASN A 79 -19.41 1.99 -0.39
C ASN A 79 -18.74 1.55 -1.70
N ASN A 80 -17.59 0.90 -1.62
CA ASN A 80 -16.96 0.29 -2.80
C ASN A 80 -17.19 -1.24 -2.81
N PRO A 81 -18.15 -1.75 -3.60
CA PRO A 81 -18.45 -3.18 -3.65
C PRO A 81 -17.41 -4.01 -4.44
N GLN A 82 -16.37 -3.38 -4.99
CA GLN A 82 -15.44 -4.04 -5.92
C GLN A 82 -14.22 -4.72 -5.27
N GLU A 83 -14.06 -4.62 -3.95
CA GLU A 83 -12.90 -5.21 -3.25
C GLU A 83 -13.33 -6.12 -2.10
N ILE A 84 -14.25 -7.06 -2.39
CA ILE A 84 -14.49 -8.21 -1.51
C ILE A 84 -13.40 -9.22 -1.80
N ASP A 85 -12.29 -9.14 -1.05
CA ASP A 85 -11.27 -10.18 -1.09
C ASP A 85 -11.68 -11.32 -0.16
N LEU A 86 -11.68 -12.55 -0.69
CA LEU A 86 -11.91 -13.78 0.07
C LEU A 86 -10.61 -14.12 0.81
N LEU A 87 -10.27 -13.32 1.82
CA LEU A 87 -9.09 -13.55 2.63
C LEU A 87 -9.28 -14.79 3.50
N ARG A 88 -8.47 -15.82 3.23
CA ARG A 88 -8.25 -16.93 4.18
C ARG A 88 -7.26 -16.46 5.24
N LEU A 89 -7.77 -15.82 6.29
CA LEU A 89 -6.97 -15.51 7.46
C LEU A 89 -6.71 -16.80 8.26
N GLN A 90 -5.44 -17.18 8.32
CA GLN A 90 -4.97 -18.20 9.25
C GLN A 90 -4.40 -17.47 10.47
N LEU A 91 -5.17 -17.46 11.56
CA LEU A 91 -4.67 -17.01 12.84
C LEU A 91 -3.87 -18.17 13.44
N VAL A 92 -2.57 -17.95 13.62
CA VAL A 92 -1.67 -18.91 14.26
C VAL A 92 -1.33 -18.38 15.64
N ASP A 93 -1.76 -19.08 16.69
CA ASP A 93 -1.40 -18.73 18.05
C ASP A 93 0.07 -19.13 18.30
N ALA A 94 0.94 -18.13 18.49
CA ALA A 94 2.38 -18.32 18.67
C ALA A 94 2.72 -19.11 19.96
N SER A 95 1.79 -19.18 20.91
CA SER A 95 1.98 -19.86 22.20
C SER A 95 1.53 -21.33 22.19
N SER A 96 0.54 -21.69 21.37
CA SER A 96 -0.14 -22.98 21.42
C SER A 96 -0.10 -23.75 20.10
N GLY A 97 0.44 -23.17 19.02
CA GLY A 97 0.50 -23.78 17.68
C GLY A 97 -0.86 -24.12 17.07
N LYS A 98 -1.96 -23.66 17.67
CA LYS A 98 -3.31 -23.90 17.16
C LYS A 98 -3.59 -22.91 16.03
N THR A 99 -4.14 -23.42 14.94
CA THR A 99 -4.58 -22.63 13.81
C THR A 99 -6.10 -22.50 13.84
N ALA A 100 -6.58 -21.26 13.89
CA ALA A 100 -8.00 -20.94 13.72
C ALA A 100 -8.20 -20.36 12.32
N GLN A 101 -9.08 -20.97 11.53
CA GLN A 101 -9.47 -20.47 10.22
C GLN A 101 -10.75 -19.67 10.37
N LEU A 102 -10.65 -18.35 10.17
CA LEU A 102 -11.81 -17.47 10.11
C LEU A 102 -12.26 -17.37 8.65
N HIS A 103 -13.44 -17.90 8.35
CA HIS A 103 -14.02 -17.85 7.00
C HIS A 103 -15.03 -16.71 6.94
N GLY A 104 -14.62 -15.54 6.46
CA GLY A 104 -15.46 -14.36 6.33
C GLY A 104 -15.02 -13.48 5.15
N THR A 105 -15.96 -12.79 4.53
CA THR A 105 -15.69 -11.74 3.54
C THR A 105 -15.13 -10.53 4.28
N CYS A 106 -13.85 -10.23 4.11
CA CYS A 106 -13.24 -9.04 4.69
C CYS A 106 -13.30 -7.90 3.68
N LEU A 107 -13.88 -6.77 4.09
CA LEU A 107 -13.74 -5.53 3.36
C LEU A 107 -12.44 -4.84 3.82
N PRO A 108 -11.65 -4.27 2.91
CA PRO A 108 -10.50 -3.47 3.30
C PRO A 108 -10.95 -2.22 4.07
N ALA A 109 -10.10 -1.75 4.98
CA ALA A 109 -10.37 -0.51 5.71
C ALA A 109 -10.40 0.69 4.77
N CYS A 110 -11.37 1.60 4.98
CA CYS A 110 -11.52 2.81 4.16
C CYS A 110 -10.33 3.77 4.31
N GLU A 111 -9.77 3.86 5.52
CA GLU A 111 -8.51 4.54 5.78
C GLU A 111 -7.47 3.51 6.17
N ARG A 112 -6.40 3.43 5.39
CA ARG A 112 -5.28 2.53 5.66
C ARG A 112 -3.97 3.19 5.27
N VAL A 113 -2.94 2.86 6.03
CA VAL A 113 -1.56 3.25 5.75
C VAL A 113 -0.86 2.02 5.22
N GLU A 114 -0.16 2.16 4.11
CA GLU A 114 0.68 1.11 3.55
C GLU A 114 2.13 1.59 3.50
N ASN A 115 3.03 0.73 3.95
CA ASN A 115 4.46 0.95 3.84
C ASN A 115 5.01 0.14 2.67
N GLN A 116 5.30 0.81 1.56
CA GLN A 116 5.96 0.17 0.43
C GLN A 116 7.45 0.04 0.73
N MET A 117 7.94 -1.18 0.84
CA MET A 117 9.36 -1.45 1.10
C MET A 117 10.15 -1.67 -0.20
N GLN A 118 11.38 -1.20 -0.22
CA GLN A 118 12.37 -1.48 -1.26
C GLN A 118 13.67 -1.92 -0.59
N MET A 119 14.08 -3.16 -0.85
CA MET A 119 15.32 -3.70 -0.31
C MET A 119 16.44 -3.59 -1.34
N THR A 120 17.62 -3.14 -0.91
CA THR A 120 18.85 -3.16 -1.69
C THR A 120 19.96 -3.77 -0.85
N THR A 121 20.68 -4.74 -1.41
CA THR A 121 21.82 -5.38 -0.75
C THR A 121 23.11 -4.93 -1.41
N LYS A 122 24.08 -4.48 -0.62
CA LYS A 122 25.41 -4.10 -1.10
C LYS A 122 26.46 -4.90 -0.35
N ARG A 123 27.50 -5.36 -1.06
CA ARG A 123 28.65 -5.98 -0.39
C ARG A 123 29.31 -4.96 0.53
N ASP A 124 29.54 -5.35 1.77
CA ASP A 124 30.37 -4.56 2.66
C ASP A 124 31.86 -4.84 2.36
N TYR A 125 32.64 -3.77 2.16
CA TYR A 125 34.09 -3.85 1.93
C TYR A 125 34.89 -3.67 3.23
N THR A 126 34.21 -3.58 4.37
CA THR A 126 34.84 -3.53 5.69
C THR A 126 35.69 -4.78 5.88
N ARG A 127 36.98 -4.59 6.19
CA ARG A 127 38.00 -5.67 6.19
C ARG A 127 37.69 -6.79 7.18
N ASN A 128 37.07 -6.47 8.31
CA ASN A 128 36.61 -7.40 9.35
C ASN A 128 35.33 -6.83 10.00
N PRO A 129 34.13 -7.14 9.49
CA PRO A 129 32.90 -6.75 10.15
C PRO A 129 32.71 -7.57 11.43
N ASP A 130 32.53 -6.91 12.57
CA ASP A 130 32.20 -7.56 13.87
C ASP A 130 30.72 -7.99 13.94
N TYR A 131 30.05 -8.08 12.79
CA TYR A 131 28.63 -8.39 12.70
C TYR A 131 28.35 -9.49 11.68
N SER A 132 27.36 -10.33 11.96
CA SER A 132 26.87 -11.39 11.06
C SER A 132 25.84 -10.83 10.08
N PHE A 133 24.90 -10.03 10.56
CA PHE A 133 23.89 -9.35 9.74
C PHE A 133 23.84 -7.87 10.10
N ARG A 134 23.74 -7.02 9.07
CA ARG A 134 23.48 -5.59 9.22
C ARG A 134 22.27 -5.23 8.39
N VAL A 135 21.30 -4.59 9.04
CA VAL A 135 20.15 -4.01 8.38
C VAL A 135 20.09 -2.52 8.70
N GLU A 136 19.93 -1.71 7.67
CA GLU A 136 19.66 -0.28 7.79
C GLU A 136 18.29 0.00 7.23
N THR A 137 17.43 0.61 8.04
CA THR A 137 16.06 0.95 7.68
C THR A 137 15.87 2.46 7.76
N SER A 138 15.24 3.03 6.74
CA SER A 138 14.88 4.45 6.70
C SER A 138 13.68 4.71 5.80
N PHE A 139 12.99 5.81 6.03
CA PHE A 139 12.01 6.37 5.11
C PHE A 139 12.72 7.25 4.10
N THR A 140 12.45 7.03 2.81
CA THR A 140 13.05 7.81 1.72
C THR A 140 12.68 9.28 1.83
N ASP A 141 11.40 9.55 2.09
CA ASP A 141 10.83 10.88 2.22
C ASP A 141 10.12 11.00 3.57
N LEU A 142 10.24 12.15 4.22
CA LEU A 142 9.46 12.52 5.41
C LEU A 142 8.01 12.95 5.06
N GLN A 143 7.59 12.68 3.82
CA GLN A 143 6.27 12.96 3.29
C GLN A 143 5.58 11.65 2.95
N TYR A 144 4.26 11.64 3.03
CA TYR A 144 3.45 10.50 2.63
C TYR A 144 2.69 10.80 1.35
N GLU A 145 2.55 9.81 0.47
CA GLU A 145 1.69 9.91 -0.70
C GLU A 145 0.23 9.71 -0.26
N LYS A 146 -0.61 10.72 -0.50
CA LYS A 146 -2.04 10.63 -0.21
C LYS A 146 -2.82 10.22 -1.45
N TYR A 147 -3.38 9.01 -1.44
CA TYR A 147 -4.31 8.53 -2.44
C TYR A 147 -5.73 8.65 -1.92
N SER A 148 -6.57 9.43 -2.59
CA SER A 148 -7.99 9.58 -2.26
C SER A 148 -8.85 9.29 -3.46
N GLU A 149 -9.73 8.30 -3.33
CA GLU A 149 -10.78 8.07 -4.30
C GLU A 149 -11.94 9.03 -4.03
N ILE A 150 -12.30 9.83 -5.03
CA ILE A 150 -13.42 10.76 -4.98
C ILE A 150 -14.48 10.37 -5.99
N ARG A 151 -15.74 10.60 -5.66
CA ARG A 151 -16.86 10.37 -6.59
C ARG A 151 -16.89 11.49 -7.64
N LEU A 152 -16.67 11.12 -8.90
CA LEU A 152 -16.73 12.06 -10.02
C LEU A 152 -18.19 12.36 -10.45
N THR A 153 -19.11 11.43 -10.24
CA THR A 153 -20.53 11.61 -10.55
C THR A 153 -21.30 12.02 -9.30
N THR A 154 -21.72 13.28 -9.26
CA THR A 154 -22.75 13.73 -8.32
C THR A 154 -24.10 13.66 -9.00
N SER A 155 -25.18 13.40 -8.25
CA SER A 155 -26.55 13.41 -8.81
C SER A 155 -26.85 14.75 -9.49
N ALA A 156 -26.36 15.86 -8.93
CA ALA A 156 -26.46 17.18 -9.53
C ALA A 156 -25.71 17.27 -10.88
N GLY A 157 -24.45 16.85 -10.96
CA GLY A 157 -23.68 16.86 -12.20
C GLY A 157 -24.28 15.98 -13.29
N PHE A 158 -24.79 14.80 -12.93
CA PHE A 158 -25.49 13.90 -13.84
C PHE A 158 -26.79 14.52 -14.38
N ILE A 159 -27.59 15.14 -13.52
CA ILE A 159 -28.81 15.85 -13.92
C ILE A 159 -28.46 17.03 -14.85
N SER A 160 -27.38 17.76 -14.57
CA SER A 160 -26.91 18.86 -15.42
C SER A 160 -26.45 18.39 -16.79
N GLU A 161 -25.75 17.26 -16.91
CA GLU A 161 -25.35 16.67 -18.19
C GLU A 161 -26.55 16.18 -19.01
N LEU A 162 -27.47 15.44 -18.36
CA LEU A 162 -28.71 15.00 -19.01
C LEU A 162 -29.58 16.19 -19.45
N GLY A 163 -29.70 17.20 -18.60
CA GLY A 163 -30.45 18.42 -18.90
C GLY A 163 -29.83 19.23 -20.03
N GLY A 164 -28.50 19.31 -20.09
CA GLY A 164 -27.78 19.98 -21.17
C GLY A 164 -27.93 19.26 -22.52
N GLN A 165 -27.77 17.93 -22.53
CA GLN A 165 -27.94 17.14 -23.76
C GLN A 165 -29.40 17.15 -24.22
N SER A 166 -30.35 16.86 -23.33
CA SER A 166 -31.78 16.87 -23.68
C SER A 166 -32.27 18.25 -24.11
N GLY A 167 -31.83 19.32 -23.43
CA GLY A 167 -32.14 20.70 -23.81
C GLY A 167 -31.58 21.07 -25.19
N PHE A 168 -30.37 20.63 -25.54
CA PHE A 168 -29.80 20.86 -26.86
C PHE A 168 -30.57 20.11 -27.97
N PHE A 169 -30.99 18.87 -27.72
CA PHE A 169 -31.79 18.11 -28.69
C PHE A 169 -33.18 18.72 -28.92
N VAL A 170 -33.85 19.16 -27.85
CA VAL A 170 -35.17 19.81 -27.96
C VAL A 170 -35.05 21.19 -28.63
N PHE A 171 -34.04 21.98 -28.26
CA PHE A 171 -33.79 23.27 -28.91
C PHE A 171 -33.47 23.11 -30.40
N ARG A 172 -32.70 22.07 -30.76
CA ARG A 172 -32.43 21.75 -32.16
C ARG A 172 -33.68 21.32 -32.91
N MET A 173 -34.52 20.44 -32.34
CA MET A 173 -35.80 20.07 -32.96
C MET A 173 -36.69 21.30 -33.23
N ILE A 174 -36.88 22.16 -32.22
CA ILE A 174 -37.71 23.37 -32.38
C ILE A 174 -37.15 24.28 -33.48
N LYS A 175 -35.82 24.42 -33.56
CA LYS A 175 -35.19 25.24 -34.59
C LYS A 175 -35.31 24.65 -35.99
N GLU A 176 -35.34 23.32 -36.11
CA GLU A 176 -35.56 22.61 -37.37
C GLU A 176 -37.03 22.70 -37.82
N ASP A 177 -37.99 22.63 -36.89
CA ASP A 177 -39.42 22.82 -37.16
C ASP A 177 -39.76 24.26 -37.58
N VAL A 178 -39.21 25.27 -36.91
CA VAL A 178 -39.39 26.69 -37.29
C VAL A 178 -38.77 26.99 -38.67
N PHE A 179 -37.65 26.35 -39.02
CA PHE A 179 -37.03 26.52 -40.34
C PHE A 179 -37.85 25.86 -41.47
N CYS A 180 -38.57 24.76 -41.19
CA CYS A 180 -39.51 24.17 -42.15
C CYS A 180 -40.75 25.03 -42.36
N GLU A 181 -41.26 25.68 -41.31
CA GLU A 181 -42.42 26.59 -41.42
C GLU A 181 -42.07 27.84 -42.26
N GLU A 182 -40.86 28.39 -42.09
CA GLU A 182 -40.39 29.55 -42.87
C GLU A 182 -40.09 29.23 -44.35
N GLN A 183 -39.71 27.98 -44.67
CA GLN A 183 -39.51 27.54 -46.06
C GLN A 183 -40.84 27.22 -46.79
N MET A 184 -41.88 26.76 -46.08
CA MET A 184 -43.20 26.56 -46.67
C MET A 184 -43.92 27.87 -47.01
N ASP A 185 -43.75 28.92 -46.20
CA ASP A 185 -44.29 30.25 -46.48
C ASP A 185 -43.59 30.95 -47.67
N MET A 186 -42.33 30.60 -47.96
CA MET A 186 -41.62 31.08 -49.16
C MET A 186 -41.97 30.30 -50.43
N ALA A 187 -42.51 29.08 -50.33
CA ALA A 187 -42.96 28.27 -51.47
C ALA A 187 -44.45 28.49 -51.84
N SER A 188 -45.21 29.22 -51.02
CA SER A 188 -46.64 29.52 -51.22
C SER A 188 -46.92 30.95 -51.73
N LYS A 189 -45.93 31.61 -52.34
CA LYS A 189 -46.05 32.95 -52.94
C LYS A 189 -45.46 32.97 -54.34
#